data_AF-A0A2T3W8M3-F1
#
_entry.id   AF-A0A2T3W8M3-F1
#
_cell.length_a   1.000
_cell.length_b   1.000
_cell.length_c   1.000
_cell.angle_alpha   90.00
_cell.angle_beta   90.00
_cell.angle_gamma   90.00
#
_symmetry.space_group_name_H-M   'P 1'
#
loop_
_entity.id
_entity.type
_entity.pdbx_description
1 polymer ?
#
loop_
_entity_poly.entity_id
_entity_poly.type
_entity_poly.pdbx_seq_one_letter_code
_entity_poly.pdbx_strand_id
1 'polypeptide(L)'
;MRGDMVQRGQQVTRRARMWMSPGLGVKRWLLLFVVCTLVGAVGVLHFTWTGPLHFVATRWILWVNHLVSPEVMPLYTGGMALMVLSLLGALWSIMMLSRSVLRGTGTAPEQAVDLMYQRRHLARGPRIVAVGGGTGLSNLLSGLRVHTGNTTAIVAVSDDGGSSGRLRASLDMIAPGDLTDCYAALSDSPVMARLLLHRFERGDGIQGHTFGNLLLATLSEEEGGLSEAMLDIHEVLRIRGRVYPATTQPATLVARLNDGRTLRGESRFAAEMGEAQIQHVQLDPPALPALPEVLHAIREADQIVLGPGSLYTSIIPALLVPEIARELRASPAPLIYVASLMTEPGETDGLSLEDHVQAITRHLGRLPDCVLVNSAVPPRDVVARYAEGGAHLLNLTGATRELRGRAVVLPLLQPGQARHDPAALAQALLHAAPRRDQG
;
A
#
# COMPACT_ATOMS: atom_id res chain seq x y z
N MET A 1 -18.05 -37.55 0.23
CA MET A 1 -17.37 -37.63 -1.09
C MET A 1 -18.13 -37.00 -2.26
N ARG A 2 -19.48 -37.06 -2.37
CA ARG A 2 -20.21 -36.39 -3.46
C ARG A 2 -20.28 -34.85 -3.34
N GLY A 3 -20.28 -34.29 -2.13
CA GLY A 3 -20.33 -32.83 -1.89
C GLY A 3 -19.07 -32.08 -2.32
N ASP A 4 -17.89 -32.64 -2.08
CA ASP A 4 -16.59 -32.04 -2.49
C ASP A 4 -16.40 -31.99 -4.01
N MET A 5 -16.92 -32.98 -4.74
CA MET A 5 -16.81 -32.99 -6.21
C MET A 5 -17.68 -31.91 -6.86
N VAL A 6 -18.86 -31.64 -6.32
CA VAL A 6 -19.75 -30.58 -6.81
C VAL A 6 -19.17 -29.19 -6.49
N GLN A 7 -18.63 -28.99 -5.28
CA GLN A 7 -17.96 -27.74 -4.93
C GLN A 7 -16.70 -27.48 -5.77
N ARG A 8 -15.89 -28.52 -6.03
CA ARG A 8 -14.74 -28.41 -6.95
C ARG A 8 -15.17 -28.08 -8.38
N GLY A 9 -16.24 -28.71 -8.89
CA GLY A 9 -16.77 -28.41 -10.23
C GLY A 9 -17.29 -26.97 -10.38
N GLN A 10 -17.95 -26.45 -9.34
CA GLN A 10 -18.42 -25.06 -9.30
C GLN A 10 -17.28 -24.05 -9.17
N GLN A 11 -16.22 -24.36 -8.41
CA GLN A 11 -15.02 -23.53 -8.34
C GLN A 11 -14.27 -23.49 -9.67
N VAL A 12 -14.12 -24.63 -10.36
CA VAL A 12 -13.45 -24.72 -11.68
C VAL A 12 -14.20 -23.89 -12.73
N THR A 13 -15.53 -23.99 -12.77
CA THR A 13 -16.36 -23.22 -13.72
C THR A 13 -16.38 -21.73 -13.42
N ARG A 14 -16.40 -21.33 -12.15
CA ARG A 14 -16.26 -19.91 -11.73
C ARG A 14 -14.88 -19.36 -12.13
N ARG A 15 -13.82 -20.14 -11.93
CA ARG A 15 -12.44 -19.79 -12.33
C ARG A 15 -12.29 -19.65 -13.84
N ALA A 16 -12.82 -20.59 -14.62
CA ALA A 16 -12.81 -20.51 -16.08
C ALA A 16 -13.54 -19.24 -16.61
N ARG A 17 -14.63 -18.84 -15.95
CA ARG A 17 -15.33 -17.58 -16.27
C ARG A 17 -14.50 -16.33 -15.94
N MET A 18 -13.64 -16.36 -14.92
CA MET A 18 -12.77 -15.23 -14.59
C MET A 18 -11.70 -14.98 -15.66
N TRP A 19 -11.12 -16.03 -16.25
CA TRP A 19 -10.22 -15.90 -17.41
C TRP A 19 -10.92 -15.24 -18.62
N MET A 20 -12.24 -15.41 -18.71
CA MET A 20 -13.12 -14.82 -19.71
C MET A 20 -13.80 -13.53 -19.24
N SER A 21 -13.31 -12.86 -18.20
CA SER A 21 -13.83 -11.55 -17.78
C SER A 21 -13.32 -10.42 -18.69
N PRO A 22 -14.12 -9.36 -18.93
CA PRO A 22 -13.63 -8.15 -19.62
C PRO A 22 -12.51 -7.49 -18.80
N GLY A 23 -11.41 -7.09 -19.45
CA GLY A 23 -10.30 -6.34 -18.82
C GLY A 23 -8.95 -7.08 -18.72
N LEU A 24 -8.93 -8.41 -18.70
CA LEU A 24 -7.68 -9.21 -18.63
C LEU A 24 -6.89 -9.25 -19.95
N GLY A 25 -7.50 -8.87 -21.08
CA GLY A 25 -6.85 -8.89 -22.40
C GLY A 25 -6.53 -10.28 -22.96
N VAL A 26 -6.79 -11.37 -22.22
CA VAL A 26 -6.56 -12.76 -22.67
C VAL A 26 -7.40 -13.07 -23.90
N LYS A 27 -8.66 -12.59 -23.97
CA LYS A 27 -9.58 -12.87 -25.08
C LYS A 27 -9.03 -12.48 -26.45
N ARG A 28 -8.44 -11.27 -26.56
CA ARG A 28 -7.90 -10.79 -27.84
C ARG A 28 -6.69 -11.59 -28.30
N TRP A 29 -5.84 -12.01 -27.36
CA TRP A 29 -4.65 -12.81 -27.67
C TRP A 29 -4.98 -14.27 -27.92
N LEU A 30 -5.96 -14.83 -27.20
CA LEU A 30 -6.49 -16.17 -27.46
C LEU A 30 -7.19 -16.21 -28.82
N LEU A 31 -8.00 -15.19 -29.15
CA LEU A 31 -8.61 -15.06 -30.47
C LEU A 31 -7.54 -14.95 -31.55
N LEU A 32 -6.52 -14.11 -31.35
CA LEU A 32 -5.41 -13.99 -32.30
C LEU A 32 -4.67 -15.32 -32.46
N PHE A 33 -4.40 -16.05 -31.37
CA PHE A 33 -3.78 -17.36 -31.42
C PHE A 33 -4.62 -18.35 -32.22
N VAL A 34 -5.93 -18.41 -31.98
CA VAL A 34 -6.85 -19.27 -32.72
C VAL A 34 -6.86 -18.88 -34.21
N VAL A 35 -6.94 -17.59 -34.53
CA VAL A 35 -6.90 -17.09 -35.91
C VAL A 35 -5.58 -17.45 -36.58
N CYS A 36 -4.43 -17.18 -35.94
CA CYS A 36 -3.12 -17.54 -36.48
C CYS A 36 -2.94 -19.04 -36.65
N THR A 37 -3.48 -19.85 -35.74
CA THR A 37 -3.45 -21.32 -35.84
C THR A 37 -4.30 -21.80 -37.01
N LEU A 38 -5.50 -21.23 -37.20
CA LEU A 38 -6.37 -21.55 -38.34
C LEU A 38 -5.73 -21.15 -39.67
N VAL A 39 -5.17 -19.94 -39.75
CA VAL A 39 -4.45 -19.46 -40.94
C VAL A 39 -3.23 -20.33 -41.23
N GLY A 40 -2.46 -20.68 -40.20
CA GLY A 40 -1.34 -21.60 -40.30
C GLY A 40 -1.76 -22.99 -40.78
N ALA A 41 -2.86 -23.53 -40.25
CA ALA A 41 -3.42 -24.81 -40.68
C ALA A 41 -3.86 -24.79 -42.15
N VAL A 42 -4.50 -23.70 -42.60
CA VAL A 42 -4.85 -23.51 -44.01
C VAL A 42 -3.60 -23.43 -44.89
N GLY A 43 -2.56 -22.72 -44.45
CA GLY A 43 -1.28 -22.65 -45.16
C GLY A 43 -0.62 -24.03 -45.29
N VAL A 44 -0.61 -24.81 -44.22
CA VAL A 44 -0.11 -26.20 -44.22
C VAL A 44 -0.96 -27.08 -45.14
N LEU A 45 -2.29 -26.98 -45.08
CA LEU A 45 -3.19 -27.75 -45.94
C LEU A 45 -2.94 -27.41 -47.42
N HIS A 46 -2.78 -26.13 -47.76
CA HIS A 46 -2.47 -25.73 -49.13
C HIS A 46 -1.11 -26.26 -49.60
N PHE A 47 -0.07 -26.14 -48.77
CA PHE A 47 1.27 -26.64 -49.06
C PHE A 47 1.33 -28.17 -49.21
N THR A 48 0.52 -28.88 -48.42
CA THR A 48 0.45 -30.35 -48.44
C THR A 48 -0.53 -30.90 -49.47
N TRP A 49 -1.58 -30.19 -49.87
CA TRP A 49 -2.57 -30.69 -50.82
C TRP A 49 -2.23 -30.30 -52.27
N THR A 50 -1.68 -29.10 -52.47
CA THR A 50 -1.39 -28.55 -53.81
C THR A 50 0.09 -28.28 -54.04
N GLY A 51 0.92 -28.36 -53.00
CA GLY A 51 2.37 -28.16 -53.09
C GLY A 51 3.17 -29.46 -53.28
N PRO A 52 4.51 -29.36 -53.32
CA PRO A 52 5.40 -30.47 -53.67
C PRO A 52 5.39 -31.64 -52.66
N LEU A 53 4.84 -31.45 -51.45
CA LEU A 53 4.71 -32.49 -50.43
C LEU A 53 3.43 -33.33 -50.54
N HIS A 54 2.58 -33.09 -51.55
CA HIS A 54 1.34 -33.85 -51.74
C HIS A 54 1.53 -35.37 -51.69
N PHE A 55 2.53 -35.90 -52.38
CA PHE A 55 2.82 -37.33 -52.38
C PHE A 55 3.13 -37.89 -50.99
N VAL A 56 3.77 -37.10 -50.11
CA VAL A 56 4.07 -37.51 -48.73
C VAL A 56 2.78 -37.53 -47.90
N ALA A 57 1.97 -36.48 -47.99
CA ALA A 57 0.70 -36.40 -47.28
C ALA A 57 -0.25 -37.55 -47.67
N THR A 58 -0.37 -37.86 -48.96
CA THR A 58 -1.18 -38.99 -49.45
C THR A 58 -0.70 -40.32 -48.87
N ARG A 59 0.62 -40.57 -48.79
CA ARG A 59 1.18 -41.80 -48.20
C ARG A 59 0.82 -41.94 -46.71
N TRP A 60 0.90 -40.85 -45.95
CA TRP A 60 0.53 -40.85 -44.54
C TRP A 60 -0.97 -41.08 -44.33
N ILE A 61 -1.82 -40.44 -45.14
CA ILE A 61 -3.28 -40.64 -45.09
C ILE A 61 -3.61 -42.11 -45.38
N LEU A 62 -3.02 -42.70 -46.43
CA LEU A 62 -3.22 -44.12 -46.75
C LEU A 62 -2.71 -45.05 -45.63
N TRP A 63 -1.59 -44.72 -44.99
CA TRP A 63 -1.08 -45.46 -43.84
C TRP A 63 -2.02 -45.40 -42.63
N VAL A 64 -2.58 -44.22 -42.32
CA VAL A 64 -3.59 -44.08 -41.26
C VAL A 64 -4.87 -44.83 -41.61
N ASN A 65 -5.27 -44.84 -42.88
CA ASN A 65 -6.45 -45.58 -43.35
C ASN A 65 -6.30 -47.10 -43.18
N HIS A 66 -5.08 -47.64 -43.12
CA HIS A 66 -4.88 -49.05 -42.77
C HIS A 66 -5.18 -49.37 -41.30
N LEU A 67 -5.20 -48.37 -40.41
CA LEU A 67 -5.50 -48.55 -38.99
C LEU A 67 -7.02 -48.58 -38.72
N VAL A 68 -7.85 -48.19 -39.70
CA VAL A 68 -9.30 -48.03 -39.53
C VAL A 68 -10.04 -48.65 -40.71
N SER A 69 -10.82 -49.71 -40.47
CA SER A 69 -11.65 -50.34 -41.51
C SER A 69 -12.79 -49.39 -41.94
N PRO A 70 -12.93 -49.06 -43.24
CA PRO A 70 -13.97 -48.15 -43.74
C PRO A 70 -15.42 -48.60 -43.44
N GLU A 71 -15.62 -49.89 -43.23
CA GLU A 71 -16.92 -50.49 -42.89
C GLU A 71 -17.36 -50.21 -41.45
N VAL A 72 -16.42 -49.90 -40.55
CA VAL A 72 -16.69 -49.70 -39.11
C VAL A 72 -16.65 -48.20 -38.75
N MET A 73 -15.81 -47.42 -39.43
CA MET A 73 -15.65 -45.99 -39.14
C MET A 73 -15.42 -45.21 -40.45
N PRO A 74 -16.35 -44.32 -40.86
CA PRO A 74 -16.16 -43.51 -42.06
C PRO A 74 -14.93 -42.59 -41.95
N LEU A 75 -14.19 -42.40 -43.04
CA LEU A 75 -12.92 -41.66 -43.08
C LEU A 75 -12.96 -40.26 -42.43
N TYR A 76 -14.07 -39.52 -42.59
CA TYR A 76 -14.24 -38.20 -41.98
C TYR A 76 -14.30 -38.24 -40.45
N THR A 77 -14.79 -39.34 -39.87
CA THR A 77 -14.88 -39.51 -38.42
C THR A 77 -13.52 -39.78 -37.78
N GLY A 78 -12.64 -40.53 -38.46
CA GLY A 78 -11.25 -40.75 -38.02
C GLY A 78 -10.42 -39.46 -38.06
N GLY A 79 -10.55 -38.67 -39.13
CA GLY A 79 -9.93 -37.34 -39.22
C GLY A 79 -10.44 -36.38 -38.13
N MET A 80 -11.74 -36.39 -37.86
CA MET A 80 -12.34 -35.57 -36.80
C MET A 80 -11.83 -35.98 -35.40
N ALA A 81 -11.68 -37.28 -35.13
CA ALA A 81 -11.13 -37.78 -33.87
C ALA A 81 -9.67 -37.35 -33.67
N LEU A 82 -8.83 -37.44 -34.71
CA LEU A 82 -7.43 -36.99 -34.65
C LEU A 82 -7.34 -35.48 -34.42
N MET A 83 -8.19 -34.70 -35.07
CA MET A 83 -8.26 -33.24 -34.88
C MET A 83 -8.67 -32.87 -33.46
N VAL A 84 -9.68 -33.54 -32.90
CA VAL A 84 -10.09 -33.35 -31.49
C VAL A 84 -8.96 -33.74 -30.54
N LEU A 85 -8.28 -34.87 -30.76
CA LEU A 85 -7.15 -35.31 -29.94
C LEU A 85 -5.98 -34.31 -29.99
N SER A 86 -5.66 -33.79 -31.18
CA SER A 86 -4.63 -32.77 -31.37
C SER A 86 -4.98 -31.46 -30.66
N LEU A 87 -6.24 -31.02 -30.76
CA LEU A 87 -6.72 -29.83 -30.07
C LEU A 87 -6.66 -29.99 -28.54
N LEU A 88 -7.11 -31.14 -28.02
CA LEU A 88 -7.03 -31.45 -26.59
C LEU A 88 -5.58 -31.55 -26.12
N GLY A 89 -4.69 -32.15 -26.91
CA GLY A 89 -3.26 -32.24 -26.62
C GLY A 89 -2.57 -30.88 -26.62
N ALA A 90 -2.91 -29.99 -27.55
CA ALA A 90 -2.41 -28.62 -27.59
C ALA A 90 -2.89 -27.82 -26.36
N LEU A 91 -4.18 -27.92 -26.01
CA LEU A 91 -4.72 -27.30 -24.79
C LEU A 91 -4.02 -27.84 -23.53
N TRP A 92 -3.83 -29.16 -23.46
CA TRP A 92 -3.11 -29.80 -22.36
C TRP A 92 -1.65 -29.33 -22.27
N SER A 93 -0.96 -29.22 -23.40
CA SER A 93 0.42 -28.73 -23.48
C SER A 93 0.53 -27.29 -22.96
N ILE A 94 -0.37 -26.39 -23.39
CA ILE A 94 -0.42 -25.00 -22.91
C ILE A 94 -0.69 -24.96 -21.40
N MET A 95 -1.63 -25.77 -20.91
CA MET A 95 -1.91 -25.88 -19.47
C MET A 95 -0.71 -26.43 -18.69
N MET A 96 0.03 -27.38 -19.24
CA MET A 96 1.22 -27.94 -18.59
C MET A 96 2.40 -26.97 -18.62
N LEU A 97 2.58 -26.23 -19.72
CA LEU A 97 3.63 -25.22 -19.84
C LEU A 97 3.39 -24.07 -18.85
N SER A 98 2.17 -23.55 -18.78
CA SER A 98 1.81 -22.51 -17.80
C SER A 98 2.02 -23.00 -16.35
N ARG A 99 1.64 -24.24 -16.04
CA ARG A 99 1.93 -24.86 -14.73
C ARG A 99 3.42 -25.01 -14.45
N SER A 100 4.21 -25.37 -15.47
CA SER A 100 5.66 -25.54 -15.35
C SER A 100 6.37 -24.22 -15.04
N VAL A 101 5.99 -23.14 -15.72
CA VAL A 101 6.54 -21.79 -15.48
C VAL A 101 6.20 -21.29 -14.08
N LEU A 102 4.97 -21.54 -13.61
CA LEU A 102 4.50 -21.07 -12.30
C LEU A 102 5.10 -21.87 -11.12
N ARG A 103 5.57 -23.09 -11.35
CA ARG A 103 6.33 -23.84 -10.33
C ARG A 103 7.65 -23.16 -9.97
N GLY A 104 8.29 -22.48 -10.92
CA GLY A 104 9.54 -21.74 -10.68
C GLY A 104 9.36 -20.48 -9.81
N THR A 105 8.14 -19.92 -9.76
CA THR A 105 7.84 -18.71 -8.98
C THR A 105 7.36 -19.01 -7.56
N GLY A 106 7.31 -20.29 -7.15
CA GLY A 106 6.83 -20.71 -5.83
C GLY A 106 5.34 -20.48 -5.58
N THR A 107 4.58 -20.08 -6.60
CA THR A 107 3.16 -19.75 -6.50
C THR A 107 2.31 -20.81 -7.19
N ALA A 108 1.28 -21.31 -6.50
CA ALA A 108 0.34 -22.23 -7.13
C ALA A 108 -0.35 -21.51 -8.32
N PRO A 109 -0.58 -22.18 -9.47
CA PRO A 109 -1.16 -21.55 -10.66
C PRO A 109 -2.48 -20.82 -10.42
N GLU A 110 -3.26 -21.33 -9.47
CA GLU A 110 -4.52 -20.73 -9.02
C GLU A 110 -4.33 -19.43 -8.24
N GLN A 111 -3.30 -19.34 -7.40
CA GLN A 111 -2.96 -18.13 -6.65
C GLN A 111 -2.33 -17.06 -7.56
N ALA A 112 -1.60 -17.49 -8.59
CA ALA A 112 -0.96 -16.57 -9.55
C ALA A 112 -1.98 -15.70 -10.29
N VAL A 113 -3.11 -16.27 -10.71
CA VAL A 113 -4.17 -15.51 -11.40
C VAL A 113 -4.82 -14.50 -10.47
N ASP A 114 -5.13 -14.90 -9.24
CA ASP A 114 -5.73 -14.00 -8.24
C ASP A 114 -4.76 -12.86 -7.89
N LEU A 115 -3.47 -13.16 -7.72
CA LEU A 115 -2.41 -12.16 -7.50
C LEU A 115 -2.25 -11.21 -8.70
N MET A 116 -2.31 -11.72 -9.93
CA MET A 116 -2.22 -10.89 -11.14
C MET A 116 -3.45 -9.99 -11.30
N TYR A 117 -4.65 -10.52 -11.05
CA TYR A 117 -5.89 -9.75 -11.09
C TYR A 117 -5.88 -8.65 -10.02
N GLN A 118 -5.53 -9.00 -8.78
CA GLN A 118 -5.39 -8.04 -7.69
C GLN A 118 -4.36 -6.98 -8.02
N ARG A 119 -3.13 -7.33 -8.41
CA ARG A 119 -2.09 -6.34 -8.76
C ARG A 119 -2.54 -5.40 -9.87
N ARG A 120 -3.21 -5.91 -10.91
CA ARG A 120 -3.69 -5.09 -12.01
C ARG A 120 -4.85 -4.17 -11.64
N HIS A 121 -5.74 -4.64 -10.76
CA HIS A 121 -6.83 -3.82 -10.23
C HIS A 121 -6.28 -2.72 -9.31
N LEU A 122 -5.38 -3.08 -8.38
CA LEU A 122 -4.75 -2.15 -7.45
C LEU A 122 -3.89 -1.10 -8.16
N ALA A 123 -3.23 -1.46 -9.26
CA ALA A 123 -2.48 -0.51 -10.09
C ALA A 123 -3.36 0.58 -10.73
N ARG A 124 -4.67 0.35 -10.85
CA ARG A 124 -5.66 1.34 -11.31
C ARG A 124 -6.37 2.06 -10.17
N GLY A 125 -6.01 1.77 -8.92
CA GLY A 125 -6.56 2.44 -7.75
C GLY A 125 -6.14 3.92 -7.69
N PRO A 126 -6.83 4.72 -6.88
CA PRO A 126 -6.51 6.15 -6.72
C PRO A 126 -5.11 6.35 -6.17
N ARG A 127 -4.47 7.45 -6.57
CA ARG A 127 -3.17 7.89 -6.05
C ARG A 127 -3.38 8.65 -4.76
N ILE A 128 -3.03 8.04 -3.63
CA ILE A 128 -3.25 8.62 -2.31
C ILE A 128 -1.91 8.95 -1.68
N VAL A 129 -1.71 10.22 -1.32
CA VAL A 129 -0.55 10.65 -0.54
C VAL A 129 -0.96 10.75 0.92
N ALA A 130 -0.30 9.99 1.79
CA ALA A 130 -0.54 10.03 3.23
C ALA A 130 0.67 10.63 3.95
N VAL A 131 0.46 11.64 4.77
CA VAL A 131 1.52 12.39 5.47
C VAL A 131 1.37 12.22 6.97
N GLY A 132 2.43 11.82 7.67
CA GLY A 132 2.40 11.68 9.13
C GLY A 132 3.53 10.82 9.67
N GLY A 133 3.22 10.01 10.68
CA GLY A 133 4.19 9.16 11.37
C GLY A 133 3.50 8.16 12.29
N GLY A 134 4.31 7.35 12.96
CA GLY A 134 3.95 6.39 13.97
C GLY A 134 2.93 5.33 13.57
N THR A 135 2.32 4.75 14.60
CA THR A 135 1.39 3.62 14.47
C THR A 135 0.04 3.99 13.82
N GLY A 136 -0.34 5.27 13.86
CA GLY A 136 -1.56 5.76 13.21
C GLY A 136 -1.47 5.68 11.69
N LEU A 137 -0.38 6.19 11.13
CA LEU A 137 -0.12 6.16 9.70
C LEU A 137 0.03 4.72 9.20
N SER A 138 0.84 3.89 9.87
CA SER A 138 1.03 2.48 9.47
C SER A 138 -0.28 1.69 9.49
N ASN A 139 -1.15 1.94 10.48
CA ASN A 139 -2.48 1.35 10.52
C ASN A 139 -3.35 1.79 9.32
N LEU A 140 -3.39 3.09 9.00
CA LEU A 140 -4.08 3.59 7.80
C LEU A 140 -3.57 2.92 6.52
N LEU A 141 -2.24 2.86 6.35
CA LEU A 141 -1.60 2.23 5.18
C LEU A 141 -1.98 0.75 5.04
N SER A 142 -2.06 0.02 6.16
CA SER A 142 -2.46 -1.39 6.17
C SER A 142 -3.88 -1.63 5.63
N GLY A 143 -4.77 -0.65 5.80
CA GLY A 143 -6.11 -0.65 5.20
C GLY A 143 -6.09 -0.25 3.73
N LEU A 144 -5.39 0.83 3.38
CA LEU A 144 -5.32 1.35 2.01
C LEU A 144 -4.71 0.37 1.01
N ARG A 145 -3.71 -0.45 1.42
CA ARG A 145 -3.04 -1.42 0.53
C ARG A 145 -3.97 -2.48 -0.08
N VAL A 146 -5.16 -2.67 0.52
CA VAL A 146 -6.20 -3.60 0.03
C VAL A 146 -6.98 -2.99 -1.13
N HIS A 147 -6.96 -1.66 -1.26
CA HIS A 147 -7.80 -0.92 -2.21
C HIS A 147 -7.01 -0.25 -3.32
N THR A 148 -5.77 0.16 -3.06
CA THR A 148 -4.89 0.78 -4.07
C THR A 148 -3.43 0.33 -3.89
N GLY A 149 -2.73 0.17 -4.99
CA GLY A 149 -1.27 0.00 -5.02
C GLY A 149 -0.51 1.31 -5.19
N ASN A 150 -1.24 2.43 -5.30
CA ASN A 150 -0.71 3.75 -5.63
C ASN A 150 -0.68 4.68 -4.40
N THR A 151 -0.46 4.12 -3.21
CA THR A 151 -0.29 4.90 -1.98
C THR A 151 1.16 5.35 -1.83
N THR A 152 1.38 6.63 -1.54
CA THR A 152 2.70 7.16 -1.16
C THR A 152 2.61 7.69 0.27
N ALA A 153 3.40 7.12 1.17
CA ALA A 153 3.55 7.58 2.55
C ALA A 153 4.73 8.54 2.66
N ILE A 154 4.50 9.71 3.24
CA ILE A 154 5.52 10.72 3.57
C ILE A 154 5.63 10.76 5.09
N VAL A 155 6.80 10.36 5.58
CA VAL A 155 7.00 10.05 7.00
C VAL A 155 7.87 11.11 7.66
N ALA A 156 7.47 11.60 8.83
CA ALA A 156 8.31 12.46 9.66
C ALA A 156 9.53 11.68 10.20
N VAL A 157 10.67 12.35 10.33
CA VAL A 157 11.95 11.68 10.64
C VAL A 157 12.73 12.35 11.78
N SER A 158 12.01 13.14 12.58
CA SER A 158 12.57 13.91 13.70
C SER A 158 12.59 13.18 15.04
N ASP A 159 12.03 11.97 15.11
CA ASP A 159 11.99 11.14 16.33
C ASP A 159 13.41 10.91 16.88
N ASP A 160 13.57 11.14 18.19
CA ASP A 160 14.81 10.93 18.93
C ASP A 160 14.66 9.92 20.09
N GLY A 161 13.53 9.20 20.14
CA GLY A 161 13.22 8.21 21.14
C GLY A 161 13.73 6.79 20.84
N GLY A 162 13.87 6.00 21.91
CA GLY A 162 13.99 4.54 21.83
C GLY A 162 15.13 4.01 20.96
N SER A 163 14.81 3.08 20.07
CA SER A 163 15.79 2.47 19.14
C SER A 163 16.17 3.40 18.00
N SER A 164 15.21 4.19 17.49
CA SER A 164 15.40 5.12 16.38
C SER A 164 16.40 6.20 16.77
N GLY A 165 16.19 6.84 17.92
CA GLY A 165 17.07 7.87 18.46
C GLY A 165 18.50 7.40 18.69
N ARG A 166 18.69 6.17 19.20
CA ARG A 166 20.04 5.60 19.37
C ARG A 166 20.77 5.44 18.04
N LEU A 167 20.12 4.87 17.01
CA LEU A 167 20.75 4.70 15.69
C LEU A 167 21.07 6.05 15.05
N ARG A 168 20.10 6.97 15.10
CA ARG A 168 20.28 8.34 14.62
C ARG A 168 21.49 9.02 15.26
N ALA A 169 21.63 8.94 16.58
CA ALA A 169 22.75 9.57 17.30
C ALA A 169 24.09 8.87 17.02
N SER A 170 24.10 7.55 16.83
CA SER A 170 25.32 6.78 16.59
C SER A 170 25.82 6.83 15.14
N LEU A 171 24.92 6.97 14.16
CA LEU A 171 25.22 6.84 12.74
C LEU A 171 24.99 8.15 11.95
N ASP A 172 24.64 9.24 12.63
CA ASP A 172 24.30 10.54 12.01
C ASP A 172 23.27 10.40 10.87
N MET A 173 22.23 9.59 11.12
CA MET A 173 21.18 9.27 10.16
C MET A 173 19.81 9.77 10.63
N ILE A 174 18.83 9.82 9.74
CA ILE A 174 17.46 10.13 10.12
C ILE A 174 16.84 9.01 10.99
N ALA A 175 15.72 9.28 11.66
CA ALA A 175 15.02 8.28 12.46
C ALA A 175 14.36 7.18 11.57
N PRO A 176 14.75 5.90 11.68
CA PRO A 176 14.23 4.84 10.81
C PRO A 176 12.91 4.20 11.29
N GLY A 177 12.47 4.46 12.53
CA GLY A 177 11.36 3.74 13.17
C GLY A 177 10.05 3.81 12.40
N ASP A 178 9.54 5.02 12.16
CA ASP A 178 8.26 5.22 11.50
C ASP A 178 8.28 4.75 10.03
N LEU A 179 9.44 4.82 9.38
CA LEU A 179 9.65 4.24 8.05
C LEU A 179 9.48 2.72 8.11
N THR A 180 10.11 2.06 9.08
CA THR A 180 9.99 0.60 9.30
C THR A 180 8.54 0.19 9.51
N ASP A 181 7.78 0.93 10.32
CA ASP A 181 6.36 0.66 10.57
C ASP A 181 5.52 0.79 9.29
N CYS A 182 5.79 1.82 8.47
CA CYS A 182 5.13 2.01 7.17
C CYS A 182 5.50 0.91 6.18
N TYR A 183 6.77 0.50 6.13
CA TYR A 183 7.22 -0.62 5.29
C TYR A 183 6.56 -1.94 5.67
N ALA A 184 6.47 -2.24 6.96
CA ALA A 184 5.79 -3.43 7.46
C ALA A 184 4.30 -3.40 7.10
N ALA A 185 3.64 -2.24 7.23
CA ALA A 185 2.24 -2.08 6.85
C ALA A 185 1.98 -2.30 5.36
N LEU A 186 2.87 -1.82 4.48
CA LEU A 186 2.73 -1.97 3.03
C LEU A 186 3.31 -3.27 2.46
N SER A 187 3.97 -4.10 3.27
CA SER A 187 4.58 -5.34 2.78
C SER A 187 3.56 -6.39 2.32
N ASP A 188 3.81 -6.97 1.14
CA ASP A 188 3.05 -8.10 0.60
C ASP A 188 3.27 -9.42 1.34
N SER A 189 4.36 -9.53 2.10
CA SER A 189 4.74 -10.74 2.82
C SER A 189 4.48 -10.56 4.32
N PRO A 190 3.53 -11.32 4.91
CA PRO A 190 3.31 -11.31 6.36
C PRO A 190 4.57 -11.72 7.14
N VAL A 191 5.42 -12.56 6.55
CA VAL A 191 6.71 -12.94 7.15
C VAL A 191 7.66 -11.75 7.16
N MET A 192 7.79 -11.04 6.04
CA MET A 192 8.65 -9.86 5.97
C MET A 192 8.17 -8.76 6.92
N ALA A 193 6.87 -8.47 6.95
CA ALA A 193 6.29 -7.51 7.89
C ALA A 193 6.61 -7.86 9.35
N ARG A 194 6.48 -9.14 9.71
CA ARG A 194 6.86 -9.63 11.05
C ARG A 194 8.35 -9.51 11.34
N LEU A 195 9.21 -9.75 10.35
CA LEU A 195 10.65 -9.61 10.51
C LEU A 195 11.05 -8.14 10.70
N LEU A 196 10.52 -7.23 9.87
CA LEU A 196 10.78 -5.78 10.00
C LEU A 196 10.45 -5.27 11.40
N LEU A 197 9.32 -5.71 11.96
CA LEU A 197 8.84 -5.33 13.30
C LEU A 197 9.48 -6.16 14.44
N HIS A 198 10.34 -7.14 14.14
CA HIS A 198 10.97 -7.96 15.16
C HIS A 198 11.93 -7.11 15.99
N ARG A 199 11.66 -6.99 17.30
CA ARG A 199 12.54 -6.34 18.27
C ARG A 199 13.40 -7.36 18.99
N PHE A 200 14.71 -7.16 18.98
CA PHE A 200 15.64 -8.03 19.69
C PHE A 200 15.50 -7.85 21.20
N GLU A 201 15.18 -8.91 21.93
CA GLU A 201 15.07 -8.88 23.40
C GLU A 201 16.42 -9.09 24.10
N ARG A 202 17.41 -9.63 23.37
CA ARG A 202 18.72 -10.04 23.88
C ARG A 202 19.80 -9.75 22.84
N GLY A 203 21.04 -9.70 23.30
CA GLY A 203 22.23 -9.51 22.46
C GLY A 203 22.83 -8.12 22.67
N ASP A 204 24.09 -8.09 23.11
CA ASP A 204 24.80 -6.84 23.36
C ASP A 204 24.90 -5.99 22.07
N GLY A 205 24.62 -4.71 22.18
CA GLY A 205 24.61 -3.77 21.04
C GLY A 205 23.34 -3.81 20.17
N ILE A 206 22.63 -4.94 20.11
CA ILE A 206 21.40 -5.07 19.30
C ILE A 206 20.10 -5.10 20.12
N GLN A 207 20.20 -5.32 21.43
CA GLN A 207 19.04 -5.36 22.32
C GLN A 207 18.22 -4.08 22.22
N GLY A 208 16.91 -4.25 22.08
CA GLY A 208 15.94 -3.17 21.92
C GLY A 208 15.89 -2.58 20.52
N HIS A 209 16.80 -2.91 19.60
CA HIS A 209 16.67 -2.54 18.18
C HIS A 209 15.65 -3.43 17.48
N THR A 210 15.01 -2.90 16.44
CA THR A 210 14.21 -3.70 15.50
C THR A 210 15.06 -4.09 14.30
N PHE A 211 14.82 -5.28 13.74
CA PHE A 211 15.51 -5.71 12.52
C PHE A 211 15.30 -4.73 11.36
N GLY A 212 14.10 -4.17 11.18
CA GLY A 212 13.85 -3.18 10.12
C GLY A 212 14.71 -1.93 10.26
N ASN A 213 14.80 -1.35 11.46
CA ASN A 213 15.69 -0.21 11.71
C ASN A 213 17.16 -0.52 11.40
N LEU A 214 17.64 -1.71 11.77
CA LEU A 214 19.01 -2.12 11.47
C LEU A 214 19.22 -2.33 9.96
N LEU A 215 18.24 -2.92 9.26
CA LEU A 215 18.27 -3.06 7.81
C LEU A 215 18.34 -1.69 7.11
N LEU A 216 17.52 -0.73 7.54
CA LEU A 216 17.53 0.63 6.98
C LEU A 216 18.86 1.35 7.27
N ALA A 217 19.42 1.19 8.47
CA ALA A 217 20.72 1.72 8.81
C ALA A 217 21.83 1.13 7.92
N THR A 218 21.85 -0.20 7.76
CA THR A 218 22.85 -0.90 6.93
C THR A 218 22.78 -0.47 5.47
N LEU A 219 21.59 -0.36 4.89
CA LEU A 219 21.43 0.07 3.50
C LEU A 219 21.82 1.54 3.32
N SER A 220 21.50 2.40 4.28
CA SER A 220 21.92 3.81 4.26
C SER A 220 23.45 3.96 4.35
N GLU A 221 24.14 3.12 5.12
CA GLU A 221 25.61 3.14 5.20
C GLU A 221 26.27 2.59 3.92
N GLU A 222 25.69 1.56 3.30
CA GLU A 222 26.26 0.92 2.12
C GLU A 222 26.17 1.80 0.87
N GLU A 223 25.03 2.45 0.65
CA GLU A 223 24.81 3.30 -0.54
C GLU A 223 25.31 4.75 -0.37
N GLY A 224 25.86 5.10 0.81
CA GLY A 224 26.36 6.44 1.10
C GLY A 224 25.28 7.48 1.35
N GLY A 225 24.04 7.05 1.60
CA GLY A 225 22.90 7.92 1.83
C GLY A 225 21.58 7.17 1.77
N LEU A 226 20.57 7.70 2.46
CA LEU A 226 19.25 7.10 2.45
C LEU A 226 18.48 7.40 1.14
N SER A 227 18.82 8.47 0.43
CA SER A 227 18.11 8.85 -0.80
C SER A 227 18.22 7.74 -1.86
N GLU A 228 19.43 7.23 -2.02
CA GLU A 228 19.80 6.16 -2.94
C GLU A 228 19.16 4.83 -2.49
N ALA A 229 19.34 4.49 -1.21
CA ALA A 229 18.85 3.23 -0.63
C ALA A 229 17.34 3.04 -0.74
N MET A 230 16.55 4.12 -0.83
CA MET A 230 15.09 4.02 -0.88
C MET A 230 14.56 3.27 -2.10
N LEU A 231 15.24 3.37 -3.26
CA LEU A 231 14.83 2.64 -4.46
C LEU A 231 15.02 1.13 -4.27
N ASP A 232 16.17 0.75 -3.73
CA ASP A 232 16.55 -0.64 -3.48
C ASP A 232 15.68 -1.26 -2.37
N ILE A 233 15.36 -0.50 -1.32
CA ILE A 233 14.45 -0.93 -0.25
C ILE A 233 13.06 -1.27 -0.79
N HIS A 234 12.51 -0.44 -1.69
CA HIS A 234 11.18 -0.68 -2.25
C HIS A 234 11.15 -1.97 -3.08
N GLU A 235 12.23 -2.26 -3.81
CA GLU A 235 12.39 -3.49 -4.59
C GLU A 235 12.55 -4.72 -3.68
N VAL A 236 13.49 -4.66 -2.72
CA VAL A 236 13.82 -5.76 -1.80
C VAL A 236 12.62 -6.15 -0.92
N LEU A 237 11.90 -5.17 -0.37
CA LEU A 237 10.78 -5.42 0.54
C LEU A 237 9.47 -5.78 -0.18
N ARG A 238 9.41 -5.63 -1.51
CA ARG A 238 8.24 -5.94 -2.36
C ARG A 238 6.94 -5.33 -1.81
N ILE A 239 6.99 -4.05 -1.43
CA ILE A 239 5.84 -3.35 -0.84
C ILE A 239 4.79 -2.96 -1.89
N ARG A 240 3.54 -2.76 -1.45
CA ARG A 240 2.47 -2.16 -2.26
C ARG A 240 2.33 -0.68 -1.97
N GLY A 241 2.89 0.14 -2.84
CA GLY A 241 2.96 1.59 -2.66
C GLY A 241 4.40 2.03 -2.48
N ARG A 242 4.59 3.23 -1.96
CA ARG A 242 5.91 3.84 -1.73
C ARG A 242 5.94 4.46 -0.34
N VAL A 243 7.10 4.41 0.30
CA VAL A 243 7.34 5.08 1.59
C VAL A 243 8.57 5.96 1.42
N TYR A 244 8.45 7.23 1.76
CA TYR A 244 9.54 8.19 1.71
C TYR A 244 9.64 8.95 3.01
N PRO A 245 10.86 9.28 3.46
CA PRO A 245 11.02 10.27 4.50
C PRO A 245 10.65 11.67 3.98
N ALA A 246 10.19 12.55 4.87
CA ALA A 246 9.92 13.95 4.53
C ALA A 246 11.20 14.69 4.09
N THR A 247 12.35 14.28 4.60
CA THR A 247 13.69 14.76 4.27
C THR A 247 14.70 13.64 4.49
N THR A 248 15.79 13.62 3.73
CA THR A 248 16.87 12.63 3.91
C THR A 248 17.97 13.12 4.85
N GLN A 249 17.87 14.35 5.35
CA GLN A 249 18.82 14.93 6.29
C GLN A 249 18.35 14.80 7.74
N PRO A 250 19.23 14.46 8.70
CA PRO A 250 18.91 14.43 10.12
C PRO A 250 18.41 15.79 10.61
N ALA A 251 17.32 15.79 11.38
CA ALA A 251 16.67 17.03 11.83
C ALA A 251 16.06 16.90 13.22
N THR A 252 16.35 17.81 14.13
CA THR A 252 15.82 17.79 15.49
C THR A 252 14.55 18.63 15.58
N LEU A 253 13.48 18.10 16.15
CA LEU A 253 12.27 18.87 16.42
C LEU A 253 12.49 19.82 17.61
N VAL A 254 12.13 21.09 17.44
CA VAL A 254 12.26 22.13 18.45
C VAL A 254 10.89 22.76 18.69
N ALA A 255 10.39 22.67 19.93
CA ALA A 255 9.13 23.25 20.34
C ALA A 255 9.35 24.51 21.19
N ARG A 256 8.66 25.60 20.85
CA ARG A 256 8.56 26.79 21.68
C ARG A 256 7.25 26.75 22.45
N LEU A 257 7.34 26.87 23.77
CA LEU A 257 6.20 26.80 24.68
C LEU A 257 5.62 28.20 24.92
N ASN A 258 4.38 28.25 25.40
CA ASN A 258 3.67 29.49 25.76
C ASN A 258 4.33 30.26 26.93
N ASP A 259 5.10 29.58 27.79
CA ASP A 259 5.86 30.17 28.89
C ASP A 259 7.23 30.73 28.47
N GLY A 260 7.58 30.64 27.18
CA GLY A 260 8.84 31.11 26.61
C GLY A 260 9.98 30.10 26.62
N ARG A 261 9.84 28.94 27.28
CA ARG A 261 10.83 27.86 27.20
C ARG A 261 10.89 27.28 25.79
N THR A 262 12.05 26.73 25.45
CA THR A 262 12.28 26.00 24.20
C THR A 262 12.75 24.60 24.54
N LEU A 263 12.01 23.59 24.08
CA LEU A 263 12.37 22.18 24.21
C LEU A 263 12.92 21.68 22.88
N ARG A 264 13.98 20.88 22.94
CA ARG A 264 14.67 20.32 21.77
C ARG A 264 14.71 18.80 21.90
N GLY A 265 14.15 18.13 20.90
CA GLY A 265 13.94 16.69 20.92
C GLY A 265 12.54 16.31 21.36
N GLU A 266 11.92 15.41 20.62
CA GLU A 266 10.54 14.94 20.82
C GLU A 266 10.37 14.21 22.16
N SER A 267 11.31 13.33 22.49
CA SER A 267 11.30 12.52 23.72
C SER A 267 11.25 13.33 25.02
N ARG A 268 11.57 14.63 24.97
CA ARG A 268 11.55 15.54 26.12
C ARG A 268 10.19 16.19 26.37
N PHE A 269 9.30 16.20 25.39
CA PHE A 269 8.02 16.93 25.49
C PHE A 269 7.18 16.41 26.66
N ALA A 270 6.94 15.11 26.71
CA ALA A 270 6.14 14.50 27.78
C ALA A 270 6.72 14.71 29.20
N ALA A 271 8.05 14.77 29.35
CA ALA A 271 8.70 14.89 30.65
C ALA A 271 8.90 16.34 31.12
N GLU A 272 9.12 17.28 30.20
CA GLU A 272 9.54 18.65 30.52
C GLU A 272 8.46 19.72 30.24
N MET A 273 7.36 19.39 29.55
CA MET A 273 6.24 20.31 29.28
C MET A 273 5.59 20.81 30.57
N GLY A 274 5.24 19.90 31.50
CA GLY A 274 4.41 20.24 32.65
C GLY A 274 3.02 20.72 32.22
N GLU A 275 2.59 21.89 32.69
CA GLU A 275 1.32 22.53 32.31
C GLU A 275 1.43 23.48 31.09
N ALA A 276 2.64 23.65 30.55
CA ALA A 276 2.86 24.52 29.40
C ALA A 276 2.33 23.89 28.11
N GLN A 277 2.00 24.73 27.13
CA GLN A 277 1.47 24.28 25.82
C GLN A 277 2.42 24.65 24.68
N ILE A 278 2.47 23.80 23.66
CA ILE A 278 3.24 24.05 22.44
C ILE A 278 2.59 25.21 21.68
N GLN A 279 3.34 26.31 21.54
CA GLN A 279 2.92 27.47 20.74
C GLN A 279 3.29 27.30 19.27
N HIS A 280 4.51 26.79 19.01
CA HIS A 280 5.08 26.65 17.67
C HIS A 280 6.17 25.57 17.65
N VAL A 281 6.28 24.83 16.54
CA VAL A 281 7.35 23.85 16.31
C VAL A 281 8.14 24.18 15.05
N GLN A 282 9.44 23.85 15.06
CA GLN A 282 10.34 24.01 13.94
C GLN A 282 11.34 22.87 13.87
N LEU A 283 11.93 22.64 12.70
CA LEU A 283 13.05 21.71 12.52
C LEU A 283 14.37 22.47 12.64
N ASP A 284 15.37 21.82 13.25
CA ASP A 284 16.75 22.28 13.27
C ASP A 284 17.69 21.19 12.70
N PRO A 285 18.39 21.44 11.58
CA PRO A 285 18.45 22.71 10.85
C PRO A 285 17.15 23.05 10.09
N PRO A 286 16.89 24.34 9.84
CA PRO A 286 15.76 24.77 9.01
C PRO A 286 16.04 24.54 7.52
N ALA A 287 15.01 24.68 6.69
CA ALA A 287 15.10 24.64 5.23
C ALA A 287 15.67 23.34 4.64
N LEU A 288 15.26 22.22 5.21
CA LEU A 288 15.64 20.88 4.75
C LEU A 288 15.06 20.57 3.35
N PRO A 289 15.79 19.84 2.50
CA PRO A 289 15.32 19.45 1.18
C PRO A 289 14.31 18.29 1.25
N ALA A 290 13.42 18.23 0.27
CA ALA A 290 12.57 17.07 0.04
C ALA A 290 13.10 16.22 -1.12
N LEU A 291 12.76 14.93 -1.15
CA LEU A 291 13.03 14.08 -2.31
C LEU A 291 12.16 14.48 -3.52
N PRO A 292 12.71 14.53 -4.75
CA PRO A 292 11.93 14.83 -5.96
C PRO A 292 10.71 13.91 -6.14
N GLU A 293 10.82 12.64 -5.75
CA GLU A 293 9.76 11.63 -5.80
C GLU A 293 8.58 12.01 -4.89
N VAL A 294 8.87 12.60 -3.73
CA VAL A 294 7.85 13.10 -2.79
C VAL A 294 7.07 14.25 -3.43
N LEU A 295 7.78 15.21 -4.02
CA LEU A 295 7.16 16.35 -4.70
C LEU A 295 6.31 15.89 -5.90
N HIS A 296 6.81 14.94 -6.68
CA HIS A 296 6.06 14.37 -7.80
C HIS A 296 4.79 13.64 -7.33
N ALA A 297 4.88 12.85 -6.25
CA ALA A 297 3.74 12.14 -5.69
C ALA A 297 2.63 13.11 -5.23
N ILE A 298 2.99 14.24 -4.61
CA ILE A 298 2.02 15.27 -4.18
C ILE A 298 1.30 15.92 -5.38
N ARG A 299 2.02 16.20 -6.48
CA ARG A 299 1.45 16.81 -7.69
C ARG A 299 0.48 15.88 -8.42
N GLU A 300 0.80 14.59 -8.45
CA GLU A 300 0.01 13.56 -9.12
C GLU A 300 -1.08 12.94 -8.24
N ALA A 301 -1.21 13.39 -6.99
CA ALA A 301 -2.17 12.85 -6.03
C ALA A 301 -3.61 13.11 -6.47
N ASP A 302 -4.46 12.08 -6.37
CA ASP A 302 -5.91 12.22 -6.46
C ASP A 302 -6.51 12.66 -5.11
N GLN A 303 -5.79 12.40 -4.01
CA GLN A 303 -6.17 12.75 -2.65
C GLN A 303 -4.92 12.85 -1.76
N ILE A 304 -4.94 13.81 -0.84
CA ILE A 304 -3.90 13.98 0.18
C ILE A 304 -4.54 13.77 1.56
N VAL A 305 -3.90 12.97 2.40
CA VAL A 305 -4.38 12.60 3.73
C VAL A 305 -3.33 12.98 4.76
N LEU A 306 -3.71 13.77 5.76
CA LEU A 306 -2.89 14.12 6.91
C LEU A 306 -3.29 13.24 8.09
N GLY A 307 -2.33 12.49 8.61
CA GLY A 307 -2.55 11.55 9.72
C GLY A 307 -3.31 10.27 9.32
N PRO A 308 -3.85 9.54 10.31
CA PRO A 308 -3.86 9.87 11.74
C PRO A 308 -2.47 9.73 12.36
N GLY A 309 -2.19 10.54 13.37
CA GLY A 309 -0.92 10.54 14.11
C GLY A 309 -0.80 11.76 15.02
N SER A 310 0.24 11.78 15.84
CA SER A 310 0.53 12.86 16.77
C SER A 310 0.67 14.20 16.04
N LEU A 311 0.02 15.24 16.57
CA LEU A 311 -0.12 16.51 15.85
C LEU A 311 1.23 17.19 15.64
N TYR A 312 1.99 17.37 16.72
CA TYR A 312 3.21 18.18 16.72
C TYR A 312 4.48 17.36 16.44
N THR A 313 4.42 16.04 16.59
CA THR A 313 5.57 15.14 16.48
C THR A 313 5.52 14.22 15.24
N SER A 314 4.34 13.99 14.65
CA SER A 314 4.20 13.17 13.43
C SER A 314 3.69 13.95 12.22
N ILE A 315 2.59 14.70 12.35
CA ILE A 315 1.96 15.37 11.21
C ILE A 315 2.70 16.66 10.86
N ILE A 316 2.76 17.61 11.79
CA ILE A 316 3.35 18.93 11.53
C ILE A 316 4.82 18.83 11.12
N PRO A 317 5.68 17.97 11.69
CA PRO A 317 7.09 17.90 11.29
C PRO A 317 7.31 17.60 9.81
N ALA A 318 6.47 16.76 9.19
CA ALA A 318 6.52 16.54 7.75
C ALA A 318 6.12 17.79 6.94
N LEU A 319 5.24 18.63 7.49
CA LEU A 319 4.82 19.91 6.90
C LEU A 319 5.85 21.02 7.10
N LEU A 320 6.82 20.87 8.00
CA LEU A 320 7.88 21.86 8.22
C LEU A 320 8.96 21.85 7.13
N VAL A 321 8.97 20.82 6.26
CA VAL A 321 9.82 20.78 5.07
C VAL A 321 9.24 21.74 4.01
N PRO A 322 9.94 22.83 3.64
CA PRO A 322 9.33 23.92 2.88
C PRO A 322 8.79 23.51 1.51
N GLU A 323 9.49 22.61 0.83
CA GLU A 323 9.09 22.13 -0.49
C GLU A 323 7.80 21.30 -0.42
N ILE A 324 7.67 20.45 0.60
CA ILE A 324 6.46 19.66 0.85
C ILE A 324 5.28 20.60 1.13
N ALA A 325 5.43 21.55 2.06
CA ALA A 325 4.36 22.51 2.36
C ALA A 325 3.95 23.36 1.15
N ARG A 326 4.90 23.71 0.28
CA ARG A 326 4.62 24.43 -0.97
C ARG A 326 3.79 23.58 -1.93
N GLU A 327 4.18 22.33 -2.18
CA GLU A 327 3.44 21.44 -3.08
C GLU A 327 2.05 21.09 -2.53
N LEU A 328 1.94 20.82 -1.21
CA LEU A 328 0.67 20.55 -0.56
C LEU A 328 -0.30 21.73 -0.63
N ARG A 329 0.19 22.98 -0.54
CA ARG A 329 -0.63 24.17 -0.73
C ARG A 329 -1.07 24.36 -2.18
N ALA A 330 -0.19 24.09 -3.14
CA ALA A 330 -0.46 24.28 -4.56
C ALA A 330 -1.30 23.15 -5.17
N SER A 331 -1.30 21.96 -4.57
CA SER A 331 -1.99 20.79 -5.12
C SER A 331 -3.50 20.97 -5.17
N PRO A 332 -4.17 20.69 -6.31
CA PRO A 332 -5.62 20.75 -6.44
C PRO A 332 -6.32 19.55 -5.78
N ALA A 333 -5.55 18.54 -5.33
CA ALA A 333 -6.11 17.37 -4.69
C ALA A 333 -6.82 17.75 -3.37
N PRO A 334 -7.95 17.11 -3.03
CA PRO A 334 -8.62 17.31 -1.76
C PRO A 334 -7.67 16.95 -0.60
N LEU A 335 -7.53 17.88 0.33
CA LEU A 335 -6.72 17.72 1.55
C LEU A 335 -7.62 17.26 2.69
N ILE A 336 -7.42 16.04 3.16
CA ILE A 336 -8.22 15.41 4.20
C ILE A 336 -7.38 15.28 5.47
N TYR A 337 -7.87 15.79 6.60
CA TYR A 337 -7.27 15.53 7.90
C TYR A 337 -8.02 14.39 8.60
N VAL A 338 -7.30 13.37 9.06
CA VAL A 338 -7.85 12.31 9.91
C VAL A 338 -7.58 12.68 11.36
N ALA A 339 -8.63 13.06 12.09
CA ALA A 339 -8.52 13.48 13.47
C ALA A 339 -7.99 12.36 14.37
N SER A 340 -7.09 12.69 15.29
CA SER A 340 -6.72 11.78 16.38
C SER A 340 -7.95 11.42 17.21
N LEU A 341 -7.97 10.20 17.77
CA LEU A 341 -9.08 9.76 18.63
C LEU A 341 -9.06 10.45 20.00
N MET A 342 -7.87 10.65 20.53
CA MET A 342 -7.62 11.20 21.86
C MET A 342 -6.63 12.36 21.76
N THR A 343 -6.65 13.24 22.75
CA THR A 343 -5.50 14.12 23.03
C THR A 343 -4.31 13.29 23.51
N GLU A 344 -3.13 13.86 23.34
CA GLU A 344 -1.84 13.27 23.68
C GLU A 344 -1.19 14.08 24.80
N PRO A 345 -0.91 13.45 25.96
CA PRO A 345 -0.29 14.12 27.10
C PRO A 345 1.09 14.65 26.73
N GLY A 346 1.37 15.89 27.09
CA GLY A 346 2.62 16.57 26.74
C GLY A 346 2.68 17.07 25.30
N GLU A 347 1.58 17.02 24.53
CA GLU A 347 1.52 17.56 23.16
C GLU A 347 0.26 18.39 22.90
N THR A 348 -0.92 17.82 23.21
CA THR A 348 -2.22 18.37 22.80
C THR A 348 -3.18 18.49 23.99
N ASP A 349 -2.64 18.67 25.19
CA ASP A 349 -3.41 18.87 26.42
C ASP A 349 -4.32 20.08 26.32
N GLY A 350 -5.61 19.85 26.57
CA GLY A 350 -6.65 20.89 26.51
C GLY A 350 -6.98 21.40 25.10
N LEU A 351 -6.37 20.84 24.04
CA LEU A 351 -6.69 21.23 22.67
C LEU A 351 -7.99 20.57 22.20
N SER A 352 -8.86 21.38 21.61
CA SER A 352 -10.03 20.91 20.88
C SER A 352 -9.64 20.41 19.48
N LEU A 353 -10.57 19.72 18.82
CA LEU A 353 -10.39 19.35 17.41
C LEU A 353 -10.23 20.58 16.51
N GLU A 354 -10.83 21.71 16.88
CA GLU A 354 -10.66 22.96 16.14
C GLU A 354 -9.25 23.52 16.29
N ASP A 355 -8.66 23.41 17.48
CA ASP A 355 -7.27 23.82 17.71
C ASP A 355 -6.29 22.98 16.88
N HIS A 356 -6.57 21.68 16.71
CA HIS A 356 -5.78 20.81 15.82
C HIS A 356 -5.84 21.27 14.37
N VAL A 357 -7.04 21.55 13.86
CA VAL A 357 -7.23 22.05 12.49
C VAL A 357 -6.56 23.40 12.31
N GLN A 358 -6.64 24.29 13.29
CA GLN A 358 -5.96 25.57 13.27
C GLN A 358 -4.43 25.41 13.34
N ALA A 359 -3.90 24.48 14.12
CA ALA A 359 -2.47 24.20 14.17
C ALA A 359 -1.96 23.72 12.81
N ILE A 360 -2.65 22.78 12.16
CA ILE A 360 -2.31 22.34 10.79
C ILE A 360 -2.37 23.53 9.83
N THR A 361 -3.45 24.33 9.89
CA THR A 361 -3.64 25.47 9.01
C THR A 361 -2.54 26.53 9.17
N ARG A 362 -2.10 26.79 10.41
CA ARG A 362 -1.02 27.73 10.72
C ARG A 362 0.32 27.29 10.13
N HIS A 363 0.66 26.00 10.24
CA HIS A 363 1.94 25.48 9.75
C HIS A 363 1.95 25.21 8.24
N LEU A 364 0.83 24.72 7.69
CA LEU A 364 0.72 24.42 6.27
C LEU A 364 0.39 25.65 5.43
N GLY A 365 -0.38 26.60 5.97
CA GLY A 365 -0.95 27.72 5.21
C GLY A 365 -2.11 27.32 4.30
N ARG A 366 -2.73 26.15 4.53
CA ARG A 366 -3.94 25.66 3.86
C ARG A 366 -4.84 24.96 4.87
N LEU A 367 -6.12 25.31 4.86
CA LEU A 367 -7.14 24.65 5.67
C LEU A 367 -7.51 23.29 5.03
N PRO A 368 -7.64 22.20 5.80
CA PRO A 368 -8.16 20.94 5.28
C PRO A 368 -9.55 21.11 4.65
N ASP A 369 -9.74 20.47 3.50
CA ASP A 369 -11.01 20.45 2.77
C ASP A 369 -12.06 19.60 3.50
N CYS A 370 -11.59 18.52 4.13
CA CYS A 370 -12.41 17.57 4.89
C CYS A 370 -11.68 17.16 6.18
N VAL A 371 -12.44 16.96 7.26
CA VAL A 371 -11.93 16.44 8.53
C VAL A 371 -12.68 15.15 8.87
N LEU A 372 -12.01 14.00 8.85
CA LEU A 372 -12.60 12.74 9.28
C LEU A 372 -12.58 12.67 10.81
N VAL A 373 -13.75 12.47 11.41
CA VAL A 373 -13.93 12.40 12.86
C VAL A 373 -14.61 11.09 13.24
N ASN A 374 -14.06 10.40 14.22
CA ASN A 374 -14.66 9.20 14.75
C ASN A 374 -15.93 9.49 15.57
N SER A 375 -16.99 8.73 15.32
CA SER A 375 -18.27 8.80 16.05
C SER A 375 -18.45 7.69 17.09
N ALA A 376 -17.65 6.62 17.02
CA ALA A 376 -17.78 5.48 17.90
C ALA A 376 -17.10 5.75 19.26
N VAL A 377 -17.81 5.51 20.35
CA VAL A 377 -17.26 5.72 21.70
C VAL A 377 -16.47 4.47 22.13
N PRO A 378 -15.20 4.61 22.56
CA PRO A 378 -14.45 3.48 23.09
C PRO A 378 -15.07 2.90 24.36
N PRO A 379 -14.80 1.62 24.68
CA PRO A 379 -15.22 1.01 25.94
C PRO A 379 -14.83 1.86 27.16
N ARG A 380 -15.69 1.90 28.19
CA ARG A 380 -15.51 2.79 29.35
C ARG A 380 -14.20 2.55 30.12
N ASP A 381 -13.78 1.30 30.21
CA ASP A 381 -12.50 0.88 30.80
C ASP A 381 -11.31 1.43 30.02
N VAL A 382 -11.38 1.43 28.68
CA VAL A 382 -10.36 2.03 27.83
C VAL A 382 -10.33 3.55 28.03
N VAL A 383 -11.49 4.22 28.03
CA VAL A 383 -11.55 5.67 28.26
C VAL A 383 -11.00 6.05 29.63
N ALA A 384 -11.34 5.30 30.69
CA ALA A 384 -10.83 5.53 32.03
C ALA A 384 -9.31 5.42 32.10
N ARG A 385 -8.72 4.38 31.48
CA ARG A 385 -7.27 4.19 31.41
C ARG A 385 -6.56 5.33 30.66
N TYR A 386 -7.15 5.84 29.57
CA TYR A 386 -6.58 6.99 28.86
C TYR A 386 -6.70 8.28 29.70
N ALA A 387 -7.81 8.46 30.40
CA ALA A 387 -8.01 9.61 31.29
C ALA A 387 -7.04 9.61 32.49
N GLU A 388 -6.68 8.44 33.03
CA GLU A 388 -5.62 8.32 34.06
C GLU A 388 -4.26 8.83 33.57
N GLY A 389 -4.01 8.74 32.26
CA GLY A 389 -2.82 9.30 31.62
C GLY A 389 -2.95 10.76 31.16
N GLY A 390 -4.09 11.42 31.40
CA GLY A 390 -4.36 12.80 30.94
C GLY A 390 -4.90 12.90 29.50
N ALA A 391 -5.20 11.78 28.84
CA ALA A 391 -5.73 11.78 27.48
C ALA A 391 -7.27 11.80 27.46
N HIS A 392 -7.84 12.63 26.59
CA HIS A 392 -9.29 12.86 26.49
C HIS A 392 -9.79 12.67 25.06
N LEU A 393 -11.04 12.21 24.91
CA LEU A 393 -11.64 11.93 23.60
C LEU A 393 -11.88 13.23 22.80
N LEU A 394 -11.31 13.29 21.60
CA LEU A 394 -11.52 14.39 20.66
C LEU A 394 -12.87 14.23 19.96
N ASN A 395 -13.62 15.32 19.91
CA ASN A 395 -14.96 15.36 19.31
C ASN A 395 -15.30 16.79 18.83
N LEU A 396 -16.50 16.98 18.30
CA LEU A 396 -16.97 18.26 17.73
C LEU A 396 -17.66 19.19 18.76
N THR A 397 -17.52 18.91 20.05
CA THR A 397 -18.05 19.79 21.10
C THR A 397 -17.30 21.11 21.07
N GLY A 398 -18.02 22.23 21.09
CA GLY A 398 -17.43 23.57 20.99
C GLY A 398 -16.99 24.00 19.58
N ALA A 399 -16.92 23.09 18.60
CA ALA A 399 -16.49 23.39 17.24
C ALA A 399 -17.35 24.46 16.54
N THR A 400 -16.72 25.33 15.75
CA THR A 400 -17.42 26.31 14.91
C THR A 400 -18.28 25.67 13.82
N ARG A 401 -19.20 26.46 13.25
CA ARG A 401 -20.04 26.04 12.11
C ARG A 401 -19.20 25.68 10.89
N GLU A 402 -18.07 26.37 10.67
CA GLU A 402 -17.17 26.11 9.56
C GLU A 402 -16.55 24.70 9.67
N LEU A 403 -15.98 24.36 10.83
CA LEU A 403 -15.43 23.03 11.05
C LEU A 403 -16.51 21.94 10.93
N ARG A 404 -17.70 22.15 11.51
CA ARG A 404 -18.81 21.20 11.37
C ARG A 404 -19.25 20.99 9.92
N GLY A 405 -19.14 22.02 9.07
CA GLY A 405 -19.46 21.91 7.64
C GLY A 405 -18.44 21.08 6.84
N ARG A 406 -17.22 20.93 7.36
CA ARG A 406 -16.13 20.14 6.75
C ARG A 406 -15.94 18.76 7.40
N ALA A 407 -16.56 18.54 8.55
CA ALA A 407 -16.42 17.32 9.32
C ALA A 407 -17.26 16.18 8.73
N VAL A 408 -16.63 15.05 8.44
CA VAL A 408 -17.29 13.80 8.08
C VAL A 408 -17.17 12.85 9.26
N VAL A 409 -18.31 12.57 9.88
CA VAL A 409 -18.41 11.83 11.15
C VAL A 409 -18.81 10.39 10.87
N LEU A 410 -17.92 9.44 11.14
CA LEU A 410 -18.11 8.01 10.83
C LEU A 410 -17.62 7.12 11.99
N PRO A 411 -18.14 5.87 12.12
CA PRO A 411 -17.64 4.93 13.12
C PRO A 411 -16.29 4.37 12.64
N LEU A 412 -15.20 4.98 13.10
CA LEU A 412 -13.84 4.68 12.64
C LEU A 412 -13.01 3.96 13.70
N LEU A 413 -13.61 3.54 14.82
CA LEU A 413 -12.92 2.89 15.92
C LEU A 413 -12.79 1.38 15.72
N GLN A 414 -11.60 0.84 15.97
CA GLN A 414 -11.37 -0.60 16.03
C GLN A 414 -11.99 -1.18 17.32
N PRO A 415 -12.76 -2.28 17.25
CA PRO A 415 -13.37 -2.88 18.43
C PRO A 415 -12.36 -3.23 19.53
N GLY A 416 -12.66 -2.80 20.76
CA GLY A 416 -11.86 -3.14 21.96
C GLY A 416 -10.54 -2.37 22.11
N GLN A 417 -10.21 -1.45 21.21
CA GLN A 417 -8.97 -0.66 21.28
C GLN A 417 -9.28 0.84 21.05
N ALA A 418 -8.43 1.73 21.57
CA ALA A 418 -8.44 3.14 21.21
C ALA A 418 -7.56 3.38 19.96
N ARG A 419 -7.89 2.68 18.87
CA ARG A 419 -7.19 2.77 17.59
C ARG A 419 -8.22 2.86 16.48
N HIS A 420 -7.85 3.50 15.38
CA HIS A 420 -8.71 3.51 14.22
C HIS A 420 -8.82 2.12 13.60
N ASP A 421 -9.99 1.76 13.07
CA ASP A 421 -10.14 0.57 12.25
C ASP A 421 -9.53 0.84 10.86
N PRO A 422 -8.54 0.05 10.41
CA PRO A 422 -7.84 0.30 9.16
C PRO A 422 -8.77 0.15 7.94
N ALA A 423 -9.73 -0.78 7.98
CA ALA A 423 -10.67 -1.00 6.89
C ALA A 423 -11.73 0.12 6.83
N ALA A 424 -12.25 0.55 7.99
CA ALA A 424 -13.22 1.64 8.06
C ALA A 424 -12.59 2.97 7.59
N LEU A 425 -11.34 3.26 8.00
CA LEU A 425 -10.61 4.43 7.52
C LEU A 425 -10.39 4.42 6.01
N ALA A 426 -9.91 3.30 5.47
CA ALA A 426 -9.68 3.18 4.04
C ALA A 426 -10.99 3.38 3.24
N GLN A 427 -12.09 2.79 3.70
CA GLN A 427 -13.40 2.99 3.08
C GLN A 427 -13.86 4.45 3.18
N ALA A 428 -13.70 5.10 4.33
CA ALA A 428 -14.08 6.51 4.50
C ALA A 428 -13.33 7.41 3.51
N LEU A 429 -12.03 7.21 3.34
CA LEU A 429 -11.20 7.98 2.41
C LEU A 429 -11.60 7.78 0.94
N LEU A 430 -11.89 6.53 0.55
CA LEU A 430 -12.33 6.20 -0.81
C LEU A 430 -13.71 6.79 -1.15
N HIS A 431 -14.58 7.00 -0.17
CA HIS A 431 -15.87 7.67 -0.35
C HIS A 431 -15.78 9.20 -0.24
N ALA A 432 -14.83 9.71 0.54
CA ALA A 432 -14.60 11.15 0.70
C ALA A 432 -13.93 11.78 -0.54
N ALA A 433 -13.30 10.97 -1.41
CA ALA A 433 -12.77 11.46 -2.68
C ALA A 433 -13.93 11.76 -3.66
N PRO A 434 -14.03 12.97 -4.23
CA PRO A 434 -14.88 13.19 -5.39
C PRO A 434 -14.36 12.31 -6.52
N ARG A 435 -15.20 11.39 -7.01
CA ARG A 435 -14.84 10.52 -8.13
C ARG A 435 -14.54 11.40 -9.34
N ARG A 436 -13.27 11.45 -9.77
CA ARG A 436 -12.96 11.88 -11.13
C ARG A 436 -13.53 10.83 -12.07
N ASP A 437 -14.55 11.20 -12.84
CA ASP A 437 -14.97 10.40 -13.99
C ASP A 437 -13.75 10.19 -14.88
N GLN A 438 -13.29 8.95 -14.94
CA GLN A 438 -12.25 8.51 -15.87
C GLN A 438 -12.89 8.48 -17.25
N GLY A 439 -12.55 9.47 -18.08
CA GLY A 439 -12.88 9.51 -19.51
C GLY A 439 -12.13 8.44 -20.31
#